data_AF-A0A485C8W5-F1
#
_entry.id   AF-A0A485C8W5-F1
#
_cell.length_a   1.000
_cell.length_b   1.000
_cell.length_c   1.000
_cell.angle_alpha   90.00
_cell.angle_beta   90.00
_cell.angle_gamma   90.00
#
_symmetry.space_group_name_H-M   'P 1'
#
loop_
_entity.id
_entity.type
_entity.pdbx_description
1 polymer ?
#
loop_
_entity_poly.entity_id
_entity_poly.type
_entity_poly.pdbx_seq_one_letter_code
_entity_poly.pdbx_strand_id
1 'polypeptide(L)' 'MRLWIAEKPAVASDIAKALGGNFTRHDGYAESATDIVSYCVGHVLEMVPRRRSTRPTPPGRSTPCR' A
#
# COMPACT_ATOMS: atom_id res chain seq x y z
N MET A 1 -6.68 12.60 -16.28
CA MET A 1 -5.85 12.53 -15.07
C MET A 1 -5.52 11.06 -14.80
N ARG A 2 -4.24 10.69 -14.72
CA ARG A 2 -3.79 9.31 -14.49
C ARG A 2 -2.95 9.24 -13.22
N LEU A 3 -3.09 8.16 -12.45
CA LEU A 3 -2.34 7.92 -11.22
C LEU A 3 -1.33 6.78 -11.42
N TRP A 4 -0.07 7.05 -11.12
CA TRP A 4 1.03 6.10 -11.19
C TRP A 4 1.53 5.81 -9.77
N ILE A 5 1.60 4.54 -9.38
CA ILE A 5 2.06 4.13 -8.04
C ILE A 5 3.30 3.24 -8.19
N ALA A 6 4.41 3.67 -7.58
CA ALA A 6 5.66 2.92 -7.56
C ALA A 6 5.91 2.28 -6.18
N GLU A 7 6.75 1.24 -6.10
CA GLU A 7 7.12 0.57 -4.85
C GLU A 7 8.18 1.33 -4.03
N LYS A 8 8.93 2.23 -4.67
CA LYS A 8 10.02 3.01 -4.07
C LYS A 8 10.10 4.43 -4.65
N PRO A 9 10.56 5.43 -3.88
CA PRO A 9 10.67 6.82 -4.33
C PRO A 9 11.62 7.03 -5.51
N ALA A 10 12.69 6.22 -5.61
CA ALA A 10 13.62 6.27 -6.73
C ALA A 10 12.91 5.93 -8.05
N VAL A 11 12.12 4.84 -8.06
CA VAL A 11 11.36 4.40 -9.24
C VAL A 11 10.30 5.42 -9.62
N ALA A 12 9.58 6.02 -8.67
CA ALA A 12 8.64 7.10 -8.95
C ALA A 12 9.32 8.31 -9.62
N SER A 13 10.54 8.65 -9.19
CA SER A 13 11.29 9.75 -9.80
C SER A 13 11.70 9.44 -11.25
N ASP A 14 12.05 8.19 -11.55
CA ASP A 14 12.40 7.79 -12.91
C ASP A 14 11.16 7.70 -13.82
N ILE A 15 10.01 7.29 -13.30
CA ILE A 15 8.71 7.35 -14.00
C ILE A 15 8.36 8.81 -14.32
N ALA A 16 8.50 9.73 -13.36
CA ALA A 16 8.23 11.15 -13.60
C ALA A 16 9.17 11.74 -14.68
N LYS A 17 10.45 11.34 -14.71
CA LYS A 17 11.38 11.73 -15.77
C LYS A 17 10.98 11.15 -17.13
N ALA A 18 10.59 9.88 -17.18
CA ALA A 18 10.20 9.19 -18.42
C ALA A 18 8.90 9.74 -19.03
N LEU A 19 7.96 10.19 -18.18
CA LEU A 19 6.72 10.83 -18.62
C LEU A 19 6.95 12.24 -19.20
N GLY A 20 8.11 12.86 -18.97
CA GLY A 20 8.56 14.03 -19.71
C GLY A 20 7.69 15.28 -19.53
N GLY A 21 7.32 15.62 -18.29
CA GLY A 21 6.50 16.80 -17.97
C GLY A 21 7.02 17.65 -16.81
N ASN A 22 6.48 18.86 -16.66
CA ASN A 22 6.71 19.70 -15.48
C ASN A 22 5.93 19.15 -14.29
N PHE A 23 6.59 18.30 -13.50
CA PHE A 23 6.04 17.79 -12.25
C PHE A 23 6.40 18.73 -11.10
N THR A 24 5.39 19.17 -10.36
CA THR A 24 5.54 19.83 -9.07
C THR A 24 5.74 18.74 -8.02
N ARG A 25 6.86 18.80 -7.30
CA ARG A 25 7.13 17.87 -6.19
C ARG A 25 6.41 18.33 -4.93
N HIS A 26 5.66 17.42 -4.35
CA HIS A 26 5.05 17.53 -3.03
C HIS A 26 5.65 16.47 -2.09
N ASP A 27 5.28 16.54 -0.82
CA ASP A 27 5.74 15.57 0.17
C ASP A 27 4.98 14.24 0.01
N GLY A 28 5.59 13.29 -0.70
CA GLY A 28 5.01 11.95 -0.95
C GLY A 28 4.41 11.73 -2.35
N TYR A 29 4.34 12.74 -3.21
CA TYR A 29 3.89 12.60 -4.59
C TYR A 29 4.37 13.74 -5.49
N ALA A 30 4.33 13.51 -6.80
CA ALA A 30 4.64 14.50 -7.82
C ALA A 30 3.42 14.67 -8.73
N GLU A 31 3.03 15.91 -8.99
CA GLU A 31 1.82 16.23 -9.75
C GLU A 31 2.15 17.05 -10.99
N SER A 32 1.52 16.67 -12.10
CA SER A 32 1.49 17.40 -13.37
C SER A 32 0.03 17.62 -13.75
N ALA A 33 -0.23 18.48 -14.74
CA ALA A 33 -1.59 18.82 -15.19
C ALA A 33 -2.42 17.58 -15.62
N THR A 34 -1.77 16.49 -16.03
CA THR A 34 -2.45 15.29 -16.53
C THR A 34 -2.12 14.01 -15.76
N ASP A 35 -1.06 14.00 -14.95
CA ASP A 35 -0.49 12.81 -14.31
C ASP A 35 -0.11 13.08 -12.86
N ILE A 36 -0.40 12.14 -11.97
CA ILE A 36 0.04 12.12 -10.57
C ILE A 36 0.91 10.87 -10.37
N VAL A 37 2.09 11.04 -9.80
CA VAL A 37 3.03 9.95 -9.49
C VAL A 37 3.26 9.90 -7.98
N SER A 38 2.91 8.79 -7.36
CA SER A 38 3.15 8.54 -5.93
C SER A 38 3.90 7.22 -5.74
N TYR A 39 4.39 6.97 -4.53
CA TYR A 39 5.14 5.78 -4.19
C TYR A 39 4.75 5.23 -2.83
N CYS A 40 4.77 3.92 -2.72
CA CYS A 40 4.74 3.21 -1.45
C CYS A 40 6.16 3.09 -0.91
N VAL A 41 6.28 2.83 0.39
CA VAL A 41 7.56 2.47 1.02
C VAL A 41 7.36 1.07 1.60
N GLY A 42 7.72 0.05 0.81
CA GLY A 42 7.47 -1.35 1.17
C GLY A 42 5.98 -1.73 1.09
N HIS A 43 5.55 -2.61 1.99
CA HIS A 43 4.18 -3.12 2.02
C HIS A 43 3.26 -2.11 2.72
N VAL A 44 2.32 -1.52 1.99
CA VAL A 44 1.31 -0.59 2.56
C VAL A 44 0.35 -1.32 3.50
N LEU A 45 0.15 -2.62 3.26
CA LEU A 45 -0.79 -3.45 3.98
C LEU A 45 -0.09 -4.72 4.46
N GLU A 46 -0.44 -5.14 5.66
CA GLU A 46 -0.08 -6.44 6.20
C GLU A 46 -1.33 -7.26 6.49
N MET A 47 -1.19 -8.59 6.43
CA MET A 47 -2.28 -9.49 6.76
C MET A 47 -2.46 -9.54 8.26
N VAL A 48 -3.63 -9.14 8.74
CA VAL A 48 -3.96 -9.28 10.16
C VAL A 48 -4.00 -10.78 10.50
N PRO A 49 -3.32 -11.24 11.56
CA PRO A 49 -3.37 -12.63 11.97
C PRO A 49 -4.84 -13.04 12.19
N ARG A 50 -5.18 -14.26 11.76
CA ARG A 50 -6.52 -14.82 11.94
C ARG A 50 -6.91 -14.62 13.40
N ARG A 51 -7.90 -13.76 13.64
CA ARG A 51 -8.59 -13.71 14.91
C ARG A 51 -9.11 -15.12 15.15
N ARG A 52 -8.55 -15.80 16.15
CA ARG A 52 -8.97 -17.15 16.51
C ARG A 52 -10.47 -17.05 16.72
N SER A 53 -11.26 -17.71 15.86
CA SER A 53 -12.68 -17.87 16.15
C SER A 53 -12.72 -18.74 17.40
N THR A 54 -12.68 -18.12 18.57
CA THR A 54 -13.15 -18.78 19.77
C THR A 54 -14.61 -19.04 19.47
N ARG A 55 -14.94 -20.26 19.01
CA ARG A 55 -16.31 -20.73 19.24
C ARG A 55 -16.54 -20.48 20.73
N PRO A 56 -17.68 -19.88 21.13
CA PRO A 56 -18.03 -19.91 22.54
C PRO A 56 -17.95 -21.39 22.94
N THR A 57 -16.93 -21.73 23.73
CA THR A 57 -16.82 -23.05 24.31
C THR A 57 -18.01 -23.16 25.25
N PRO A 58 -18.90 -24.15 25.10
CA PRO A 58 -19.82 -24.45 26.18
C PRO A 58 -18.98 -24.64 27.46
N PRO A 59 -19.46 -24.16 28.61
CA PRO A 59 -18.71 -24.28 29.85
C PRO A 59 -18.33 -25.76 30.06
N GLY A 60 -17.03 -26.05 30.13
CA GLY A 60 -16.52 -27.36 30.51
C GLY A 60 -15.77 -28.20 29.48
N ARG A 61 -15.50 -27.76 28.24
CA ARG A 61 -14.61 -28.53 27.33
C ARG A 61 -13.71 -27.66 26.45
N SER A 62 -12.42 -27.65 26.77
CA SER A 62 -11.35 -27.21 25.88
C SER A 62 -10.85 -28.40 25.05
N THR A 63 -11.34 -28.56 23.83
CA THR A 63 -10.63 -29.34 22.81
C THR A 63 -10.09 -28.38 21.76
N PRO A 64 -8.76 -28.27 21.59
CA PRO A 64 -8.21 -27.56 20.44
C PRO A 64 -8.62 -28.35 19.20
N CYS A 65 -9.27 -27.70 18.23
CA CYS A 65 -9.45 -28.29 16.91
C CYS A 65 -8.05 -28.53 16.33
N ARG A 66 -7.70 -29.80 16.16
CA ARG A 66 -6.55 -30.26 15.38
C ARG A 66 -6.93 -30.34 13.92
#